data_AF-A0A6A3ADQ0-F1
#
_entry.id   AF-A0A6A3ADQ0-F1
#
_cell.length_a   1.000
_cell.length_b   1.000
_cell.length_c   1.000
_cell.angle_alpha   90.00
_cell.angle_beta   90.00
_cell.angle_gamma   90.00
#
_symmetry.space_group_name_H-M   'P 1'
#
loop_
_entity.id
_entity.type
_entity.pdbx_description
1 polymer ?
#
loop_
_entity_poly.entity_id
_entity_poly.type
_entity_poly.pdbx_seq_one_letter_code
_entity_poly.pdbx_strand_id
1 'polypeptide(L)'
;MSNAAETRNWLELPPDVTAYILSRLGAIEILNSVQNVCSHWRKICKDPSMWRSIDMRNSGDLHNMDYDLEKMCVHAVNRSCGHLLDINIEYFGTDELLFYISERSTHVKHLRLFSCYDISDEGLSEAALKLPCLEKLEIFICPVSKHALETIGRSCPLLKSFKLNLRQCKSFHYVSDDEALAIAQTMPELRHLELLGNGLTNEGLLAILDGCPHLEYLDLRQCFNVCLEGNLEKRCVERITTLRRPNDSTHGYEFDAGIHDIESSDEDTTKQIIFKGI
;
A
#
# COMPACT_ATOMS: atom_id res chain seq x y z
N MET A 1 -36.13 12.06 -43.29
CA MET A 1 -34.70 11.71 -43.47
C MET A 1 -34.14 11.48 -42.07
N SER A 2 -33.94 10.23 -41.69
CA SER A 2 -33.50 9.84 -40.35
C SER A 2 -32.02 10.16 -40.16
N ASN A 3 -31.71 10.92 -39.11
CA ASN A 3 -30.34 11.19 -38.67
C ASN A 3 -29.76 9.89 -38.11
N ALA A 4 -28.95 9.18 -38.88
CA ALA A 4 -28.21 8.02 -38.38
C ALA A 4 -27.17 8.53 -37.39
N ALA A 5 -27.32 8.21 -36.11
CA ALA A 5 -26.30 8.50 -35.11
C ALA A 5 -25.00 7.80 -35.55
N GLU A 6 -23.93 8.56 -35.77
CA GLU A 6 -22.60 8.01 -36.01
C GLU A 6 -22.23 7.08 -34.86
N THR A 7 -22.28 5.78 -35.12
CA THR A 7 -21.83 4.77 -34.17
C THR A 7 -20.32 4.87 -34.08
N ARG A 8 -19.80 5.41 -32.97
CA ARG A 8 -18.36 5.50 -32.71
C ARG A 8 -17.74 4.10 -32.78
N ASN A 9 -16.84 3.89 -33.73
CA ASN A 9 -16.12 2.63 -33.87
C ASN A 9 -14.93 2.59 -32.92
N TRP A 10 -15.15 2.16 -31.68
CA TRP A 10 -14.10 2.03 -30.66
C TRP A 10 -12.98 1.04 -31.02
N LEU A 11 -13.18 0.20 -32.06
CA LEU A 11 -12.16 -0.71 -32.57
C LEU A 11 -11.09 0.00 -33.43
N GLU A 12 -11.31 1.25 -33.83
CA GLU A 12 -10.35 2.06 -34.59
C GLU A 12 -9.47 2.95 -33.71
N LEU A 13 -9.59 2.83 -32.38
CA LEU A 13 -8.69 3.56 -31.48
C LEU A 13 -7.23 3.16 -31.77
N PRO A 14 -6.31 4.14 -31.81
CA PRO A 14 -4.89 3.86 -31.89
C PRO A 14 -4.43 2.92 -30.76
N PRO A 15 -3.47 2.01 -31.01
CA PRO A 15 -3.05 1.02 -30.02
C PRO A 15 -2.47 1.63 -28.73
N ASP A 16 -1.79 2.77 -28.84
CA ASP A 16 -1.24 3.54 -27.74
C ASP A 16 -2.33 4.19 -26.87
N VAL A 17 -3.37 4.75 -27.50
CA VAL A 17 -4.54 5.28 -26.79
C VAL A 17 -5.29 4.16 -26.08
N THR A 18 -5.47 3.03 -26.76
CA THR A 18 -6.10 1.84 -26.17
C THR A 18 -5.27 1.33 -24.99
N ALA A 19 -3.95 1.18 -25.14
CA ALA A 19 -3.05 0.78 -24.06
C ALA A 19 -3.14 1.72 -22.85
N TYR A 20 -3.15 3.04 -23.08
CA TYR A 20 -3.28 4.03 -22.02
C TYR A 20 -4.61 3.93 -21.27
N ILE A 21 -5.72 3.66 -21.97
CA ILE A 21 -7.02 3.45 -21.32
C ILE A 21 -7.00 2.15 -20.50
N LEU A 22 -6.54 1.06 -21.10
CA LEU A 22 -6.49 -0.25 -20.44
C LEU A 22 -5.54 -0.27 -19.24
N SER A 23 -4.46 0.53 -19.25
CA SER A 23 -3.52 0.63 -18.13
C SER A 23 -4.09 1.37 -16.91
N ARG A 24 -5.32 1.88 -16.99
CA ARG A 24 -6.05 2.45 -15.85
C ARG A 24 -6.87 1.40 -15.09
N LEU A 25 -6.96 0.18 -15.62
CA LEU A 25 -7.68 -0.93 -15.03
C LEU A 25 -6.74 -1.78 -14.17
N GLY A 26 -7.30 -2.46 -13.17
CA GLY A 26 -6.56 -3.41 -12.34
C GLY A 26 -6.16 -4.67 -13.10
N ALA A 27 -5.11 -5.34 -12.64
CA ALA A 27 -4.59 -6.56 -13.24
C ALA A 27 -5.65 -7.69 -13.25
N ILE A 28 -6.50 -7.76 -12.22
CA ILE A 28 -7.61 -8.73 -12.16
C ILE A 28 -8.56 -8.54 -13.34
N GLU A 29 -9.02 -7.31 -13.58
CA GLU A 29 -9.93 -6.98 -14.68
C GLU A 29 -9.27 -7.22 -16.04
N ILE A 30 -8.00 -6.84 -16.19
CA ILE A 30 -7.24 -7.03 -17.42
C ILE A 30 -7.16 -8.52 -17.80
N LEU A 31 -6.85 -9.37 -16.82
CA LEU A 31 -6.67 -10.80 -17.04
C LEU A 31 -8.00 -11.55 -17.21
N ASN A 32 -9.05 -11.18 -16.49
CA ASN A 32 -10.32 -11.93 -16.53
C ASN A 32 -11.25 -11.46 -17.64
N SER A 33 -11.29 -10.17 -17.95
CA SER A 33 -12.27 -9.57 -18.86
C SER A 33 -11.62 -8.96 -20.09
N VAL A 34 -10.77 -7.95 -19.92
CA VAL A 34 -10.30 -7.07 -21.00
C VAL A 34 -9.60 -7.83 -22.12
N GLN A 35 -8.68 -8.74 -21.78
CA GLN A 35 -7.94 -9.48 -22.80
C GLN A 35 -8.79 -10.48 -23.60
N ASN A 36 -10.03 -10.74 -23.17
CA ASN A 36 -10.97 -11.65 -23.82
C ASN A 36 -11.97 -10.93 -24.74
N VAL A 37 -11.97 -9.59 -24.75
CA VAL A 37 -12.89 -8.77 -25.55
C VAL A 37 -12.65 -8.95 -27.05
N CYS A 38 -11.40 -8.77 -27.51
CA CYS A 38 -11.02 -8.97 -28.91
C CYS A 38 -9.52 -9.30 -29.06
N SER A 39 -9.13 -9.78 -30.25
CA SER A 39 -7.74 -10.14 -30.55
C SER A 39 -6.77 -8.96 -30.45
N HIS A 40 -7.23 -7.75 -30.78
CA HIS A 40 -6.43 -6.54 -30.68
C HIS A 40 -6.09 -6.20 -29.23
N TRP A 41 -7.10 -6.15 -28.34
CA TRP A 41 -6.91 -5.91 -26.91
C TRP A 41 -6.06 -7.00 -26.28
N ARG A 42 -6.29 -8.27 -26.65
CA ARG A 42 -5.45 -9.38 -26.20
C ARG A 42 -3.98 -9.20 -26.55
N LYS A 43 -3.67 -8.64 -27.72
CA LYS A 43 -2.29 -8.35 -28.13
C LYS A 43 -1.68 -7.24 -27.28
N ILE A 44 -2.43 -6.16 -27.04
CA ILE A 44 -2.00 -5.05 -26.17
C ILE A 44 -1.75 -5.54 -24.74
N CYS A 45 -2.69 -6.30 -24.14
CA CYS A 45 -2.55 -6.81 -22.78
C CYS A 45 -1.38 -7.81 -22.60
N LYS A 46 -0.76 -8.29 -23.68
CA LYS A 46 0.45 -9.12 -23.63
C LYS A 46 1.73 -8.31 -23.72
N ASP A 47 1.66 -7.02 -24.05
CA ASP A 47 2.83 -6.15 -24.10
C ASP A 47 3.36 -5.91 -22.68
N PRO A 48 4.67 -6.12 -22.41
CA PRO A 48 5.25 -5.88 -21.10
C PRO A 48 5.06 -4.47 -20.56
N SER A 49 4.92 -3.46 -21.43
CA SER A 49 4.70 -2.08 -21.00
C SER A 49 3.40 -1.90 -20.21
N MET A 50 2.41 -2.77 -20.43
CA MET A 50 1.14 -2.78 -19.68
C MET A 50 1.30 -3.21 -18.23
N TRP A 51 2.41 -3.87 -17.89
CA TRP A 51 2.62 -4.53 -16.59
C TRP A 51 3.75 -3.88 -15.78
N ARG A 52 4.07 -2.61 -16.09
CA ARG A 52 4.99 -1.80 -15.27
C ARG A 52 4.36 -1.40 -13.94
N SER A 53 3.04 -1.37 -13.86
CA SER A 53 2.26 -1.21 -12.64
C SER A 53 1.23 -2.33 -12.60
N ILE A 54 1.18 -3.05 -11.49
CA ILE A 54 0.26 -4.18 -11.27
C ILE A 54 -0.59 -3.83 -10.05
N ASP A 55 -1.86 -3.50 -10.30
CA ASP A 55 -2.83 -3.28 -9.23
C ASP A 55 -3.72 -4.52 -9.05
N MET A 56 -3.54 -5.24 -7.94
CA MET A 56 -4.35 -6.42 -7.57
C MET A 56 -5.46 -6.09 -6.56
N ARG A 57 -5.90 -4.83 -6.48
CA ARG A 57 -7.07 -4.45 -5.70
C ARG A 57 -8.29 -5.27 -6.08
N ASN A 58 -8.97 -5.81 -5.09
CA ASN A 58 -10.21 -6.56 -5.28
C ASN A 58 -11.37 -5.82 -4.59
N SER A 59 -12.24 -5.21 -5.39
CA SER A 59 -13.45 -4.52 -4.92
C SER A 59 -14.66 -5.46 -4.72
N GLY A 60 -14.48 -6.78 -4.92
CA GLY A 60 -15.52 -7.80 -4.81
C GLY A 60 -15.47 -8.61 -3.53
N ASP A 61 -16.48 -9.47 -3.34
CA ASP A 61 -16.53 -10.44 -2.24
C ASP A 61 -15.46 -11.53 -2.44
N LEU A 62 -14.40 -11.48 -1.63
CA LEU A 62 -13.27 -12.42 -1.64
C LEU A 62 -13.71 -13.89 -1.51
N HIS A 63 -14.91 -14.15 -1.00
CA HIS A 63 -15.40 -15.50 -0.71
C HIS A 63 -16.08 -16.20 -1.90
N ASN A 64 -16.22 -15.55 -3.06
CA ASN A 64 -16.99 -16.12 -4.17
C ASN A 64 -16.33 -15.93 -5.55
N MET A 65 -15.00 -16.04 -5.59
CA MET A 65 -14.22 -15.86 -6.81
C MET A 65 -13.77 -17.21 -7.40
N ASP A 66 -14.04 -17.44 -8.68
CA ASP A 66 -13.63 -18.66 -9.42
C ASP A 66 -12.15 -18.65 -9.84
N TYR A 67 -11.34 -17.72 -9.35
CA TYR A 67 -9.95 -17.53 -9.77
C TYR A 67 -8.99 -17.31 -8.60
N ASP A 68 -7.77 -17.80 -8.81
CA ASP A 68 -6.68 -17.80 -7.86
C ASP A 68 -5.84 -16.52 -8.02
N LEU A 69 -5.97 -15.61 -7.06
CA LEU A 69 -5.32 -14.29 -7.10
C LEU A 69 -3.80 -14.36 -7.09
N GLU A 70 -3.23 -15.34 -6.37
CA GLU A 70 -1.78 -15.55 -6.34
C GLU A 70 -1.28 -15.95 -7.73
N LYS A 71 -1.93 -16.93 -8.37
CA LYS A 71 -1.60 -17.35 -9.75
C LYS A 71 -1.77 -16.21 -10.75
N MET A 72 -2.81 -15.39 -10.59
CA MET A 72 -3.01 -14.21 -11.44
C MET A 72 -1.89 -13.18 -11.25
N CYS A 73 -1.49 -12.91 -10.01
CA CYS A 73 -0.38 -12.01 -9.69
C CYS A 73 0.93 -12.51 -10.31
N VAL A 74 1.26 -13.79 -10.11
CA VAL A 74 2.43 -14.44 -10.73
C VAL A 74 2.41 -14.29 -12.26
N HIS A 75 1.25 -14.49 -12.88
CA HIS A 75 1.10 -14.34 -14.33
C HIS A 75 1.31 -12.88 -14.78
N ALA A 76 0.78 -11.91 -14.04
CA ALA A 76 1.00 -10.48 -14.28
C ALA A 76 2.49 -10.10 -14.15
N VAL A 77 3.15 -10.55 -13.09
CA VAL A 77 4.59 -10.36 -12.85
C VAL A 77 5.41 -10.93 -14.01
N ASN A 78 5.08 -12.12 -14.50
CA ASN A 78 5.75 -12.70 -15.66
C ASN A 78 5.59 -11.87 -16.93
N ARG A 79 4.42 -11.25 -17.14
CA ARG A 79 4.20 -10.35 -18.28
C ARG A 79 5.02 -9.07 -18.20
N SER A 80 5.38 -8.60 -17.01
CA SER A 80 6.25 -7.42 -16.85
C SER A 80 7.65 -7.61 -17.42
N CYS A 81 8.09 -8.86 -17.59
CA CYS A 81 9.44 -9.21 -18.06
C CYS A 81 10.55 -8.52 -17.25
N GLY A 82 10.35 -8.33 -15.94
CA GLY A 82 11.32 -7.69 -15.05
C GLY A 82 11.28 -6.16 -15.06
N HIS A 83 10.33 -5.54 -15.77
CA HIS A 83 10.13 -4.09 -15.81
C HIS A 83 9.05 -3.57 -14.85
N LEU A 84 8.63 -4.40 -13.90
CA LEU A 84 7.69 -4.01 -12.85
C LEU A 84 8.29 -2.92 -11.95
N LEU A 85 7.54 -1.85 -11.75
CA LEU A 85 7.92 -0.70 -10.93
C LEU A 85 6.97 -0.47 -9.75
N ASP A 86 5.70 -0.83 -9.90
CA ASP A 86 4.65 -0.56 -8.92
C ASP A 86 3.79 -1.80 -8.77
N ILE A 87 3.59 -2.27 -7.54
CA ILE A 87 2.73 -3.42 -7.26
C ILE A 87 1.91 -3.20 -5.99
N ASN A 88 0.61 -3.41 -6.12
CA ASN A 88 -0.36 -3.42 -5.03
C ASN A 88 -0.90 -4.85 -4.85
N ILE A 89 -0.83 -5.37 -3.63
CA ILE A 89 -1.34 -6.69 -3.24
C ILE A 89 -2.30 -6.50 -2.06
N GLU A 90 -3.53 -7.00 -2.21
CA GLU A 90 -4.56 -6.88 -1.19
C GLU A 90 -5.10 -8.28 -0.83
N TYR A 91 -5.11 -8.62 0.46
CA TYR A 91 -5.72 -9.82 1.08
C TYR A 91 -5.03 -11.17 0.87
N PHE A 92 -4.30 -11.39 -0.23
CA PHE A 92 -3.76 -12.71 -0.58
C PHE A 92 -2.22 -12.79 -0.57
N GLY A 93 -1.53 -11.77 -0.06
CA GLY A 93 -0.07 -11.77 -0.01
C GLY A 93 0.48 -12.84 0.93
N THR A 94 1.51 -13.55 0.48
CA THR A 94 2.27 -14.58 1.22
C THR A 94 3.77 -14.31 1.11
N ASP A 95 4.57 -14.91 1.98
CA ASP A 95 6.03 -14.85 1.91
C ASP A 95 6.56 -15.38 0.57
N GLU A 96 6.02 -16.51 0.09
CA GLU A 96 6.43 -17.12 -1.18
C GLU A 96 6.15 -16.20 -2.37
N LEU A 97 4.98 -15.55 -2.39
CA LEU A 97 4.62 -14.61 -3.44
C LEU A 97 5.54 -13.38 -3.40
N LEU A 98 5.80 -12.84 -2.22
CA LEU A 98 6.64 -11.66 -2.05
C LEU A 98 8.11 -11.95 -2.45
N PHE A 99 8.61 -13.12 -2.08
CA PHE A 99 9.91 -13.63 -2.53
C PHE A 99 9.95 -13.78 -4.06
N TYR A 100 8.90 -14.36 -4.65
CA TYR A 100 8.81 -14.54 -6.11
C TYR A 100 8.85 -13.20 -6.86
N ILE A 101 8.12 -12.19 -6.37
CA ILE A 101 8.10 -10.86 -6.96
C ILE A 101 9.48 -10.20 -6.87
N SER A 102 10.08 -10.22 -5.68
CA SER A 102 11.35 -9.53 -5.42
C SER A 102 12.53 -10.16 -6.17
N GLU A 103 12.53 -11.47 -6.40
CA GLU A 103 13.51 -12.16 -7.26
C GLU A 103 13.42 -11.76 -8.73
N ARG A 104 12.21 -11.56 -9.25
CA ARG A 104 12.00 -11.30 -10.69
C ARG A 104 12.01 -9.82 -11.05
N SER A 105 11.78 -8.95 -10.08
CA SER A 105 11.52 -7.52 -10.29
C SER A 105 12.28 -6.66 -9.28
N THR A 106 13.61 -6.71 -9.35
CA THR A 106 14.51 -5.98 -8.42
C THR A 106 14.46 -4.45 -8.56
N HIS A 107 13.77 -3.92 -9.59
CA HIS A 107 13.63 -2.49 -9.87
C HIS A 107 12.29 -1.91 -9.36
N VAL A 108 11.52 -2.67 -8.57
CA VAL A 108 10.29 -2.16 -7.95
C VAL A 108 10.60 -0.91 -7.14
N LYS A 109 9.82 0.14 -7.38
CA LYS A 109 9.91 1.45 -6.74
C LYS A 109 8.77 1.69 -5.76
N HIS A 110 7.64 1.02 -5.94
CA HIS A 110 6.49 1.14 -5.08
C HIS A 110 5.91 -0.25 -4.77
N LEU A 111 5.84 -0.56 -3.48
CA LEU A 111 5.22 -1.76 -2.96
C LEU A 111 4.10 -1.34 -2.01
N ARG A 112 2.89 -1.83 -2.28
CA ARG A 112 1.74 -1.66 -1.40
C ARG A 112 1.19 -3.02 -1.00
N LEU A 113 1.03 -3.19 0.31
CA LEU A 113 0.49 -4.39 0.95
C LEU A 113 -0.73 -4.00 1.79
N PHE A 114 -1.85 -4.66 1.56
CA PHE A 114 -3.09 -4.40 2.28
C PHE A 114 -3.68 -5.71 2.81
N SER A 115 -3.92 -5.80 4.12
CA SER A 115 -4.53 -6.97 4.77
C SER A 115 -3.87 -8.31 4.38
N CYS A 116 -2.56 -8.33 4.18
CA CYS A 116 -1.79 -9.53 3.87
C CYS A 116 -1.27 -10.15 5.17
N TYR A 117 -2.09 -10.97 5.83
CA TYR A 117 -1.78 -11.56 7.13
C TYR A 117 -0.81 -12.74 7.07
N ASP A 118 -0.65 -13.35 5.90
CA ASP A 118 0.26 -14.48 5.68
C ASP A 118 1.67 -14.05 5.23
N ILE A 119 1.96 -12.73 5.31
CA ILE A 119 3.33 -12.21 5.18
C ILE A 119 3.93 -12.10 6.58
N SER A 120 5.03 -12.81 6.80
CA SER A 120 5.80 -12.73 8.04
C SER A 120 6.85 -11.62 7.99
N ASP A 121 7.39 -11.28 9.16
CA ASP A 121 8.53 -10.37 9.26
C ASP A 121 9.76 -10.85 8.48
N GLU A 122 9.96 -12.17 8.40
CA GLU A 122 11.08 -12.77 7.67
C GLU A 122 10.88 -12.61 6.16
N GLY A 123 9.71 -12.99 5.63
CA GLY A 123 9.43 -12.85 4.21
C GLY A 123 9.45 -11.39 3.74
N LEU A 124 8.96 -10.47 4.56
CA LEU A 124 9.06 -9.04 4.30
C LEU A 124 10.52 -8.54 4.29
N SER A 125 11.34 -9.03 5.24
CA SER A 125 12.77 -8.70 5.34
C SER A 125 13.56 -9.26 4.15
N GLU A 126 13.36 -10.52 3.79
CA GLU A 126 14.00 -11.16 2.64
C GLU A 126 13.66 -10.45 1.32
N ALA A 127 12.40 -10.04 1.16
CA ALA A 127 11.98 -9.27 0.00
C ALA A 127 12.65 -7.89 -0.04
N ALA A 128 12.71 -7.18 1.10
CA ALA A 128 13.33 -5.86 1.17
C ALA A 128 14.82 -5.89 0.75
N LEU A 129 15.56 -6.93 1.13
CA LEU A 129 16.96 -7.13 0.72
C LEU A 129 17.16 -7.19 -0.80
N LYS A 130 16.10 -7.53 -1.55
CA LYS A 130 16.10 -7.67 -3.02
C LYS A 130 15.48 -6.48 -3.75
N LEU A 131 14.97 -5.49 -3.00
CA LEU A 131 14.32 -4.30 -3.53
C LEU A 131 15.10 -3.01 -3.18
N PRO A 132 16.37 -2.87 -3.60
CA PRO A 132 17.19 -1.70 -3.25
C PRO A 132 16.69 -0.40 -3.91
N CYS A 133 15.85 -0.51 -4.94
CA CYS A 133 15.27 0.63 -5.67
C CYS A 133 13.94 1.12 -5.09
N LEU A 134 13.48 0.57 -3.96
CA LEU A 134 12.19 0.93 -3.38
C LEU A 134 12.19 2.40 -2.92
N GLU A 135 11.27 3.18 -3.45
CA GLU A 135 11.09 4.62 -3.15
C GLU A 135 9.85 4.86 -2.29
N LYS A 136 8.86 3.97 -2.37
CA LYS A 136 7.59 4.04 -1.65
C LYS A 136 7.20 2.68 -1.10
N LEU A 137 6.85 2.65 0.18
CA LEU A 137 6.31 1.46 0.84
C LEU A 137 5.02 1.84 1.57
N GLU A 138 3.96 1.09 1.33
CA GLU A 138 2.71 1.26 2.04
C GLU A 138 2.25 -0.08 2.61
N ILE A 139 2.11 -0.14 3.93
CA ILE A 139 1.68 -1.33 4.67
C ILE A 139 0.42 -0.99 5.46
N PHE A 140 -0.69 -1.61 5.09
CA PHE A 140 -1.98 -1.39 5.72
C PHE A 140 -2.49 -2.71 6.30
N ILE A 141 -2.76 -2.75 7.60
CA ILE A 141 -3.40 -3.90 8.26
C ILE A 141 -2.61 -5.21 8.02
N CYS A 142 -1.29 -5.12 7.99
CA CYS A 142 -0.39 -6.28 7.99
C CYS A 142 0.40 -6.29 9.30
N PRO A 143 0.74 -7.47 9.83
CA PRO A 143 1.68 -7.57 10.94
C PRO A 143 3.07 -7.12 10.45
N VAL A 144 3.73 -6.26 11.24
CA VAL A 144 5.13 -5.89 11.00
C VAL A 144 5.76 -5.52 12.33
N SER A 145 6.92 -6.11 12.65
CA SER A 145 7.67 -5.75 13.85
C SER A 145 8.70 -4.66 13.59
N LYS A 146 9.22 -4.11 14.70
CA LYS A 146 10.42 -3.27 14.71
C LYS A 146 11.58 -3.85 13.90
N HIS A 147 11.84 -5.15 14.06
CA HIS A 147 12.99 -5.78 13.42
C HIS A 147 12.86 -5.78 11.90
N ALA A 148 11.67 -6.12 11.39
CA ALA A 148 11.38 -6.04 9.96
C ALA A 148 11.52 -4.62 9.43
N LEU A 149 10.99 -3.61 10.15
CA LEU A 149 11.14 -2.20 9.75
C LEU A 149 12.59 -1.73 9.70
N GLU A 150 13.42 -2.13 10.68
CA GLU A 150 14.85 -1.83 10.65
C GLU A 150 15.54 -2.48 9.44
N THR A 151 15.20 -3.73 9.12
CA THR A 151 15.74 -4.42 7.95
C THR A 151 15.31 -3.74 6.65
N ILE A 152 14.04 -3.34 6.53
CA ILE A 152 13.53 -2.58 5.39
C ILE A 152 14.31 -1.27 5.24
N GLY A 153 14.43 -0.47 6.30
CA GLY A 153 15.09 0.83 6.22
C GLY A 153 16.57 0.72 5.82
N ARG A 154 17.28 -0.31 6.33
CA ARG A 154 18.67 -0.59 5.93
C ARG A 154 18.80 -1.09 4.50
N SER A 155 17.82 -1.83 4.00
CA SER A 155 17.86 -2.48 2.68
C SER A 155 17.36 -1.60 1.55
N CYS A 156 16.51 -0.62 1.85
CA CYS A 156 15.87 0.27 0.88
C CYS A 156 16.34 1.73 1.08
N PRO A 157 17.60 2.08 0.72
CA PRO A 157 18.18 3.39 1.00
C PRO A 157 17.53 4.54 0.20
N LEU A 158 16.71 4.24 -0.81
CA LEU A 158 16.00 5.23 -1.62
C LEU A 158 14.57 5.50 -1.12
N LEU A 159 14.17 4.93 0.01
CA LEU A 159 12.82 5.04 0.55
C LEU A 159 12.52 6.49 0.97
N LYS A 160 11.57 7.11 0.28
CA LYS A 160 11.17 8.52 0.47
C LYS A 160 9.76 8.65 1.03
N SER A 161 8.91 7.65 0.81
CA SER A 161 7.54 7.63 1.31
C SER A 161 7.29 6.33 2.04
N PHE A 162 6.90 6.42 3.31
CA PHE A 162 6.47 5.27 4.08
C PHE A 162 5.11 5.53 4.70
N LYS A 163 4.18 4.60 4.50
CA LYS A 163 2.86 4.62 5.14
C LYS A 163 2.66 3.33 5.91
N LEU A 164 2.35 3.47 7.18
CA LEU A 164 2.05 2.36 8.07
C LEU A 164 0.73 2.64 8.76
N ASN A 165 -0.27 1.80 8.48
CA ASN A 165 -1.58 1.86 9.13
C ASN A 165 -1.84 0.56 9.86
N LEU A 166 -1.91 0.66 11.18
CA LEU A 166 -2.21 -0.45 12.06
C LEU A 166 -3.62 -0.27 12.62
N ARG A 167 -4.66 -0.77 11.93
CA ARG A 167 -6.05 -0.75 12.43
C ARG A 167 -6.24 -1.54 13.75
N GLN A 168 -5.22 -2.24 14.23
CA GLN A 168 -5.27 -3.04 15.46
C GLN A 168 -5.06 -2.26 16.76
N CYS A 169 -5.02 -0.93 16.74
CA CYS A 169 -5.23 -0.12 17.94
C CYS A 169 -6.72 -0.09 18.36
N LYS A 170 -7.34 -1.27 18.49
CA LYS A 170 -8.62 -1.42 19.23
C LYS A 170 -8.40 -1.37 20.75
N SER A 171 -7.15 -1.49 21.19
CA SER A 171 -6.77 -1.18 22.57
C SER A 171 -6.35 0.28 22.60
N PHE A 172 -7.19 1.14 23.18
CA PHE A 172 -6.90 2.55 23.49
C PHE A 172 -5.65 2.74 24.41
N HIS A 173 -4.91 1.67 24.70
CA HIS A 173 -3.78 1.62 25.62
C HIS A 173 -2.51 1.03 24.99
N TYR A 174 -2.49 0.73 23.69
CA TYR A 174 -1.22 0.33 23.05
C TYR A 174 -0.30 1.55 22.94
N VAL A 175 0.80 1.51 23.68
CA VAL A 175 1.84 2.55 23.72
C VAL A 175 3.16 1.90 23.36
N SER A 176 3.79 2.36 22.28
CA SER A 176 5.05 1.81 21.78
C SER A 176 5.76 2.81 20.88
N ASP A 177 7.05 3.04 21.12
CA ASP A 177 7.90 3.85 20.24
C ASP A 177 8.76 2.99 19.30
N ASP A 178 8.52 1.68 19.24
CA ASP A 178 9.39 0.75 18.52
C ASP A 178 9.43 0.99 17.01
N GLU A 179 8.27 1.18 16.35
CA GLU A 179 8.24 1.51 14.93
C GLU A 179 8.89 2.87 14.67
N ALA A 180 8.62 3.86 15.52
CA ALA A 180 9.19 5.20 15.41
C ALA A 180 10.72 5.17 15.53
N LEU A 181 11.27 4.38 16.45
CA LEU A 181 12.72 4.19 16.62
C LEU A 181 13.34 3.48 15.41
N ALA A 182 12.70 2.43 14.88
CA ALA A 182 13.19 1.74 13.69
C ALA A 182 13.28 2.69 12.49
N ILE A 183 12.22 3.47 12.26
CA ILE A 183 12.15 4.48 11.19
C ILE A 183 13.25 5.52 11.37
N ALA A 184 13.33 6.13 12.56
CA ALA A 184 14.31 7.17 12.87
C ALA A 184 15.76 6.71 12.65
N GLN A 185 16.08 5.47 13.00
CA GLN A 185 17.44 4.95 12.92
C GLN A 185 17.86 4.51 11.52
N THR A 186 16.92 4.17 10.64
CA THR A 186 17.23 3.47 9.39
C THR A 186 16.69 4.15 8.12
N MET A 187 15.82 5.15 8.23
CA MET A 187 15.15 5.77 7.08
C MET A 187 15.41 7.30 6.98
N PRO A 188 16.67 7.76 6.86
CA PRO A 188 16.99 9.20 6.91
C PRO A 188 16.51 10.01 5.69
N GLU A 189 16.27 9.35 4.56
CA GLU A 189 15.84 9.98 3.30
C GLU A 189 14.31 10.18 3.20
N LEU A 190 13.56 9.82 4.25
CA LEU A 190 12.10 9.98 4.25
C LEU A 190 11.69 11.45 4.12
N ARG A 191 10.71 11.65 3.25
CA ARG A 191 10.04 12.94 2.99
C ARG A 191 8.57 12.90 3.32
N HIS A 192 7.96 11.71 3.26
CA HIS A 192 6.55 11.49 3.53
C HIS A 192 6.40 10.32 4.49
N LEU A 193 5.79 10.57 5.65
CA LEU A 193 5.50 9.56 6.65
C LEU A 193 4.04 9.63 7.09
N GLU A 194 3.34 8.50 7.03
CA GLU A 194 2.01 8.32 7.60
C GLU A 194 2.07 7.18 8.63
N LEU A 195 1.66 7.46 9.86
CA LEU A 195 1.62 6.49 10.96
C LEU A 195 0.20 6.38 11.52
N LEU A 196 -0.81 6.20 10.67
CA LEU A 196 -2.21 6.26 11.09
C LEU A 196 -2.51 5.25 12.21
N GLY A 197 -2.99 5.76 13.35
CA GLY A 197 -3.37 4.93 14.50
C GLY A 197 -2.21 4.28 15.24
N ASN A 198 -0.97 4.71 15.02
CA ASN A 198 0.19 4.13 15.71
C ASN A 198 0.25 4.54 17.20
N GLY A 199 0.83 3.66 18.03
CA GLY A 199 0.95 3.82 19.48
C GLY A 199 2.05 4.74 19.98
N LEU A 200 2.81 5.41 19.09
CA LEU A 200 3.96 6.25 19.46
C LEU A 200 3.61 7.37 20.43
N THR A 201 4.59 7.69 21.27
CA THR A 201 4.57 8.80 22.21
C THR A 201 5.31 10.02 21.64
N ASN A 202 5.40 11.07 22.44
CA ASN A 202 6.24 12.23 22.13
C ASN A 202 7.72 11.86 21.97
N GLU A 203 8.22 10.83 22.67
CA GLU A 203 9.62 10.39 22.54
C GLU A 203 9.87 9.73 21.17
N GLY A 204 8.96 8.86 20.71
CA GLY A 204 9.03 8.30 19.37
C GLY A 204 8.94 9.38 18.29
N LEU A 205 8.06 10.37 18.45
CA LEU A 205 7.97 11.48 17.51
C LEU A 205 9.26 12.32 17.49
N LEU A 206 9.86 12.61 18.65
CA LEU A 206 11.15 13.30 18.72
C LEU A 206 12.24 12.51 18.00
N ALA A 207 12.30 11.19 18.20
CA ALA A 207 13.23 10.32 17.49
C ALA A 207 13.05 10.40 15.97
N ILE A 208 11.82 10.35 15.46
CA ILE A 208 11.53 10.52 14.02
C ILE A 208 12.04 11.89 13.53
N LEU A 209 11.77 12.96 14.26
CA LEU A 209 12.22 14.29 13.87
C LEU A 209 13.76 14.40 13.89
N ASP A 210 14.45 13.70 14.80
CA ASP A 210 15.92 13.67 14.85
C ASP A 210 16.51 12.81 13.71
N GLY A 211 15.91 11.65 13.43
CA GLY A 211 16.40 10.65 12.49
C GLY A 211 16.05 10.90 11.02
N CYS A 212 14.94 11.60 10.74
CA CYS A 212 14.46 11.90 9.40
C CYS A 212 14.59 13.41 9.10
N PRO A 213 15.80 13.91 8.74
CA PRO A 213 16.05 15.34 8.52
C PRO A 213 15.27 15.92 7.33
N HIS A 214 14.91 15.10 6.34
CA HIS A 214 14.25 15.53 5.11
C HIS A 214 12.72 15.40 5.14
N LEU A 215 12.14 15.11 6.30
CA LEU A 215 10.70 14.88 6.42
C LEU A 215 9.91 16.18 6.17
N GLU A 216 9.01 16.14 5.19
CA GLU A 216 8.21 17.29 4.75
C GLU A 216 6.70 17.07 4.99
N TYR A 217 6.24 15.83 4.93
CA TYR A 217 4.87 15.43 5.19
C TYR A 217 4.83 14.43 6.34
N LEU A 218 4.01 14.71 7.36
CA LEU A 218 3.80 13.84 8.50
C LEU A 218 2.32 13.75 8.83
N ASP A 219 1.80 12.52 8.84
CA ASP A 219 0.42 12.24 9.24
C ASP A 219 0.37 11.36 10.48
N LEU A 220 -0.14 11.95 11.56
CA LEU A 220 -0.25 11.35 12.90
C LEU A 220 -1.72 11.12 13.30
N ARG A 221 -2.67 11.17 12.36
CA ARG A 221 -4.09 10.97 12.71
C ARG A 221 -4.28 9.66 13.48
N GLN A 222 -5.10 9.70 14.52
CA GLN A 222 -5.32 8.61 15.47
C GLN A 222 -4.12 8.17 16.32
N CYS A 223 -2.97 8.88 16.29
CA CYS A 223 -1.86 8.66 17.24
C CYS A 223 -2.14 9.37 18.58
N PHE A 224 -3.09 8.84 19.36
CA PHE A 224 -3.63 9.53 20.54
C PHE A 224 -2.65 9.67 21.71
N ASN A 225 -1.52 8.94 21.69
CA ASN A 225 -0.46 9.06 22.70
C ASN A 225 0.51 10.23 22.43
N VAL A 226 0.36 10.93 21.29
CA VAL A 226 1.15 12.12 20.96
C VAL A 226 0.41 13.37 21.44
N CYS A 227 1.09 14.15 22.27
CA CYS A 227 0.63 15.47 22.71
C CYS A 227 1.48 16.57 22.05
N LEU A 228 0.94 17.17 20.98
CA LEU A 228 1.59 18.25 20.23
C LEU A 228 1.40 19.59 20.96
N GLU A 229 2.25 19.84 21.95
CA GLU A 229 2.30 21.11 22.68
C GLU A 229 3.73 21.65 22.81
N GLY A 230 3.85 22.95 23.08
CA GLY A 230 5.11 23.60 23.42
C GLY A 230 6.19 23.45 22.35
N ASN A 231 7.39 23.00 22.76
CA ASN A 231 8.55 22.89 21.87
C ASN A 231 8.39 21.82 20.79
N LEU A 232 7.66 20.74 21.08
CA LEU A 232 7.45 19.66 20.12
C LEU A 232 6.58 20.14 18.95
N GLU A 233 5.45 20.79 19.27
CA GLU A 233 4.59 21.39 18.25
C GLU A 233 5.34 22.42 17.40
N LYS A 234 6.08 23.33 18.06
CA LYS A 234 6.89 24.33 17.37
C LYS A 234 7.86 23.68 16.38
N ARG A 235 8.57 22.63 16.82
CA ARG A 235 9.53 21.89 16.00
C ARG A 235 8.85 21.22 14.80
N CYS A 236 7.67 20.63 14.98
CA CYS A 236 6.89 20.05 13.89
C CYS A 236 6.50 21.14 12.87
N VAL A 237 5.94 22.27 13.31
CA VAL A 237 5.49 23.34 12.41
C VAL A 237 6.64 24.00 11.64
N GLU A 238 7.82 24.12 12.26
CA GLU A 238 9.00 24.71 11.60
C GLU A 238 9.62 23.80 10.53
N ARG A 239 9.50 22.47 10.69
CA ARG A 239 10.17 21.49 9.81
C ARG A 239 9.24 20.78 8.83
N ILE A 240 8.01 20.50 9.25
CA ILE A 240 7.04 19.72 8.48
C ILE A 240 6.14 20.68 7.71
N THR A 241 6.17 20.57 6.38
CA THR A 241 5.35 21.40 5.47
C THR A 241 3.87 21.04 5.58
N THR A 242 3.54 19.76 5.70
CA THR A 242 2.16 19.28 5.86
C THR A 242 2.08 18.34 7.06
N LEU A 243 1.46 18.81 8.14
CA LEU A 243 1.24 18.05 9.36
C LEU A 243 -0.25 17.73 9.51
N ARG A 244 -0.61 16.43 9.58
CA ARG A 244 -1.93 15.99 10.07
C ARG A 244 -1.82 15.59 11.53
N ARG A 245 -2.62 16.21 12.38
CA ARG A 245 -2.59 16.05 13.83
C ARG A 245 -3.37 14.81 14.27
N PRO A 246 -3.11 14.27 15.48
CA PRO A 246 -3.84 13.12 16.03
C PRO A 246 -5.37 13.19 15.95
N ASN A 247 -5.95 14.37 16.19
CA ASN A 247 -7.40 14.58 16.22
C ASN A 247 -7.97 15.10 14.89
N ASP A 248 -7.17 15.22 13.83
CA ASP A 248 -7.68 15.64 12.52
C ASP A 248 -8.59 14.56 11.93
N SER A 249 -9.58 14.99 11.14
CA SER A 249 -10.53 14.07 10.52
C SER A 249 -9.84 13.04 9.60
N THR A 250 -10.29 11.79 9.71
CA THR A 250 -9.95 10.72 8.77
C THR A 250 -10.85 10.71 7.53
N HIS A 251 -11.76 11.68 7.38
CA HIS A 251 -12.61 11.79 6.20
C HIS A 251 -11.77 11.97 4.92
N GLY A 252 -12.11 11.23 3.87
CA GLY A 252 -11.33 11.18 2.63
C GLY A 252 -10.07 10.30 2.71
N TYR A 253 -9.86 9.60 3.83
CA TYR A 253 -8.95 8.45 3.84
C TYR A 253 -9.53 7.36 2.94
N GLU A 254 -8.67 6.69 2.18
CA GLU A 254 -9.05 5.68 1.17
C GLU A 254 -9.90 4.53 1.76
N PHE A 255 -9.88 4.36 3.08
CA PHE A 255 -10.63 3.34 3.80
C PHE A 255 -11.46 3.95 4.93
N ASP A 256 -12.78 3.82 4.87
CA ASP A 256 -13.68 4.32 5.91
C ASP A 256 -13.37 3.64 7.26
N ALA A 257 -12.79 4.40 8.19
CA ALA A 257 -12.57 3.99 9.57
C ALA A 257 -13.86 4.21 10.37
N GLY A 258 -14.94 3.57 9.94
CA GLY A 258 -16.14 3.45 10.75
C GLY A 258 -15.82 2.64 12.00
N ILE A 259 -15.79 3.30 13.15
CA ILE A 259 -15.89 2.63 14.45
C ILE A 259 -17.30 2.04 14.49
N HIS A 260 -17.42 0.73 14.27
CA HIS A 260 -18.62 0.01 14.65
C HIS A 260 -18.38 -0.55 16.05
N ASP A 261 -18.91 0.15 17.05
CA ASP A 261 -19.17 -0.42 18.37
C ASP A 261 -20.13 -1.59 18.16
N ILE A 262 -19.59 -2.80 18.09
CA ILE A 262 -20.39 -4.01 18.25
C ILE A 262 -20.40 -4.26 19.75
N GLU A 263 -21.53 -3.92 20.38
CA GLU A 263 -21.83 -4.28 21.75
C GLU A 263 -21.44 -5.74 22.00
N SER A 264 -20.67 -5.96 23.06
CA SER A 264 -20.22 -7.28 23.48
C SER A 264 -21.42 -8.17 23.79
N SER A 265 -21.57 -9.26 23.04
CA SER A 265 -22.12 -10.48 23.60
C SER A 265 -21.17 -11.61 23.28
N ASP A 266 -20.83 -12.36 24.33
CA ASP A 266 -19.87 -13.44 24.37
C ASP A 266 -20.06 -14.50 23.26
N GLU A 267 -18.96 -15.22 23.04
CA GLU A 267 -18.76 -16.43 22.23
C GLU A 267 -18.19 -16.27 20.81
N ASP A 268 -16.89 -16.57 20.76
CA ASP A 268 -16.13 -17.20 19.68
C ASP A 268 -16.70 -17.05 18.26
N THR A 269 -16.34 -15.95 17.59
CA THR A 269 -16.49 -15.84 16.13
C THR A 269 -15.39 -14.98 15.55
N THR A 270 -14.68 -15.54 14.57
CA THR A 270 -13.77 -14.85 13.66
C THR A 270 -14.46 -13.58 13.12
N LYS A 271 -14.03 -12.41 13.59
CA LYS A 271 -14.62 -11.12 13.23
C LYS A 271 -14.23 -10.75 11.80
N GLN A 272 -15.17 -10.90 10.87
CA GLN A 272 -15.04 -10.50 9.47
C GLN A 272 -15.12 -8.96 9.35
N ILE A 273 -14.19 -8.35 8.61
CA ILE A 273 -14.23 -6.91 8.30
C ILE A 273 -14.75 -6.76 6.87
N ILE A 274 -15.90 -6.09 6.72
CA ILE A 274 -16.38 -5.63 5.42
C ILE A 274 -15.67 -4.31 5.11
N PHE A 275 -14.78 -4.32 4.11
CA PHE A 275 -14.20 -3.10 3.56
C PHE A 275 -15.19 -2.50 2.55
N LYS A 276 -15.77 -1.35 2.88
CA LYS A 276 -16.41 -0.51 1.86
C LYS A 276 -15.35 0.43 1.30
N GLY A 277 -14.83 0.09 0.12
CA GLY A 277 -14.21 1.10 -0.74
C GLY A 277 -15.28 2.09 -1.21
N ILE A 278 -14.89 3.35 -1.40
CA ILE A 278 -15.70 4.35 -2.10
C ILE A 278 -15.68 4.04 -3.59
#